data_AF-A0A9D0YI49-F1
#
_entry.id   AF-A0A9D0YI49-F1
#
_cell.length_a   1.000
_cell.length_b   1.000
_cell.length_c   1.000
_cell.angle_alpha   90.00
_cell.angle_beta   90.00
_cell.angle_gamma   90.00
#
_symmetry.space_group_name_H-M   'P 1'
#
loop_
_entity.id
_entity.type
_entity.pdbx_description
1 polymer ?
#
loop_
_entity_poly.entity_id
_entity_poly.type
_entity_poly.pdbx_seq_one_letter_code
_entity_poly.pdbx_strand_id
1 'polypeptide(L)'
;MEKPFILHMLTTAKNLSPFDVNMALDAGWISAIPYINVEPSEIRGLVQDAIFSRSQKSMQRTGIFIGGRDTKQAMDMLKSAKHAMVPPFEVSVFADPSGAFTTAAGMVACVERELKDKFNTTLEGKNILALGGTGPVGQAAAVISAKAGANVTIVGRQLEKAQHIAEMCTTEFGDGQITIQGAADADKGELIQNTDIVYATAAAGIEVLSAELVASAPILKVAADVNAVPPSGIAGLDAFHNGTPIEGSTSGAVGVGALAIGNIKYKAQNQLLKQMIEHTSGSPQFLHFEHAFEVAREHINSAG
;
A
#
# COMPACT_ATOMS: atom_id res chain seq x y z
N MET A 1 30.80 -10.67 -21.37
CA MET A 1 30.47 -10.44 -19.95
C MET A 1 28.98 -10.16 -19.87
N GLU A 2 28.28 -10.78 -18.94
CA GLU A 2 26.85 -10.57 -18.75
C GLU A 2 26.59 -9.15 -18.21
N LYS A 3 25.50 -8.51 -18.63
CA LYS A 3 25.18 -7.15 -18.17
C LYS A 3 24.66 -7.18 -16.72
N PRO A 4 24.96 -6.17 -15.89
CA PRO A 4 24.46 -6.10 -14.52
C PRO A 4 22.96 -5.74 -14.48
N PHE A 5 22.29 -6.16 -13.40
CA PHE A 5 20.93 -5.74 -13.08
C PHE A 5 20.92 -4.27 -12.61
N ILE A 6 20.22 -3.40 -13.33
CA ILE A 6 20.10 -1.96 -13.02
C ILE A 6 18.63 -1.59 -12.82
N LEU A 7 18.33 -1.01 -11.65
CA LEU A 7 17.03 -0.43 -11.34
C LEU A 7 17.13 1.09 -11.46
N HIS A 8 16.41 1.68 -12.42
CA HIS A 8 16.25 3.14 -12.52
C HIS A 8 15.12 3.56 -11.59
N MET A 9 15.45 4.33 -10.56
CA MET A 9 14.51 4.71 -9.50
C MET A 9 14.07 6.16 -9.69
N LEU A 10 12.90 6.33 -10.28
CA LEU A 10 12.31 7.61 -10.64
C LEU A 10 11.44 8.11 -9.49
N THR A 11 11.66 9.33 -9.02
CA THR A 11 10.82 9.93 -8.00
C THR A 11 10.60 11.41 -8.24
N THR A 12 9.37 11.86 -7.98
CA THR A 12 9.02 13.28 -7.97
C THR A 12 9.51 13.99 -6.71
N ALA A 13 9.98 13.23 -5.71
CA ALA A 13 10.52 13.79 -4.48
C ALA A 13 11.96 14.32 -4.67
N LYS A 14 12.35 15.24 -3.79
CA LYS A 14 13.71 15.79 -3.73
C LYS A 14 14.80 14.76 -3.42
N ASN A 15 14.41 13.66 -2.76
CA ASN A 15 15.31 12.60 -2.36
C ASN A 15 14.66 11.26 -2.68
N LEU A 16 15.48 10.29 -3.11
CA LEU A 16 15.07 8.90 -3.15
C LEU A 16 15.07 8.32 -1.74
N SER A 17 14.10 7.44 -1.45
CA SER A 17 13.99 6.75 -0.17
C SER A 17 15.17 5.79 0.06
N PRO A 18 15.94 5.91 1.15
CA PRO A 18 16.96 4.92 1.50
C PRO A 18 16.37 3.52 1.73
N PHE A 19 15.11 3.46 2.20
CA PHE A 19 14.41 2.19 2.36
C PHE A 19 14.28 1.46 1.03
N ASP A 20 13.81 2.16 -0.02
CA ASP A 20 13.58 1.54 -1.33
C ASP A 20 14.90 1.11 -1.98
N VAL A 21 15.98 1.89 -1.78
CA VAL A 21 17.33 1.52 -2.22
C VAL A 21 17.79 0.22 -1.57
N ASN A 22 17.67 0.12 -0.24
CA ASN A 22 18.05 -1.11 0.47
C ASN A 22 17.24 -2.31 -0.03
N MET A 23 15.92 -2.14 -0.25
CA MET A 23 15.07 -3.23 -0.75
C MET A 23 15.45 -3.68 -2.14
N ALA A 24 15.80 -2.76 -3.03
CA ALA A 24 16.28 -3.10 -4.36
C ALA A 24 17.56 -3.93 -4.30
N LEU A 25 18.55 -3.49 -3.53
CA LEU A 25 19.83 -4.19 -3.42
C LEU A 25 19.68 -5.56 -2.74
N ASP A 26 18.90 -5.64 -1.66
CA ASP A 26 18.60 -6.90 -0.95
C ASP A 26 17.79 -7.88 -1.83
N ALA A 27 17.04 -7.38 -2.82
CA ALA A 27 16.33 -8.19 -3.79
C ALA A 27 17.24 -8.73 -4.92
N GLY A 28 18.50 -8.28 -5.01
CA GLY A 28 19.46 -8.74 -6.01
C GLY A 28 19.72 -7.78 -7.17
N TRP A 29 19.18 -6.55 -7.12
CA TRP A 29 19.61 -5.49 -8.04
C TRP A 29 21.06 -5.09 -7.73
N ILE A 30 21.89 -4.95 -8.76
CA ILE A 30 23.32 -4.59 -8.58
C ILE A 30 23.50 -3.08 -8.49
N SER A 31 22.60 -2.30 -9.12
CA SER A 31 22.64 -0.84 -9.07
C SER A 31 21.24 -0.27 -8.96
N ALA A 32 21.07 0.65 -8.03
CA ALA A 32 19.88 1.47 -7.83
C ALA A 32 20.24 2.91 -8.21
N ILE A 33 19.80 3.36 -9.39
CA ILE A 33 20.19 4.67 -9.95
C ILE A 33 19.07 5.69 -9.68
N PRO A 34 19.31 6.72 -8.85
CA PRO A 34 18.28 7.69 -8.50
C PRO A 34 18.09 8.74 -9.59
N TYR A 35 16.83 9.03 -9.91
CA TYR A 35 16.38 10.22 -10.64
C TYR A 35 15.38 10.95 -9.74
N ILE A 36 15.76 12.13 -9.28
CA ILE A 36 15.02 12.91 -8.28
C ILE A 36 14.39 14.14 -8.91
N ASN A 37 13.31 14.65 -8.31
CA ASN A 37 12.51 15.75 -8.84
C ASN A 37 12.02 15.51 -10.28
N VAL A 38 11.77 14.25 -10.65
CA VAL A 38 11.25 13.89 -11.97
C VAL A 38 9.86 14.47 -12.15
N GLU A 39 9.63 15.20 -13.23
CA GLU A 39 8.30 15.65 -13.62
C GLU A 39 7.56 14.51 -14.35
N PRO A 40 6.24 14.36 -14.16
CA PRO A 40 5.48 13.30 -14.85
C PRO A 40 5.60 13.32 -16.38
N SER A 41 5.82 14.50 -16.98
CA SER A 41 6.07 14.72 -18.41
C SER A 41 7.37 14.06 -18.91
N GLU A 42 8.37 13.89 -18.04
CA GLU A 42 9.69 13.35 -18.40
C GLU A 42 9.72 11.82 -18.46
N ILE A 43 8.71 11.15 -17.87
CA ILE A 43 8.68 9.69 -17.73
C ILE A 43 8.83 8.98 -19.06
N ARG A 44 8.15 9.46 -20.11
CA ARG A 44 8.23 8.85 -21.43
C ARG A 44 9.66 8.85 -21.96
N GLY A 45 10.36 9.98 -21.85
CA GLY A 45 11.74 10.10 -22.32
C GLY A 45 12.69 9.18 -21.54
N LEU A 46 12.61 9.21 -20.21
CA LEU A 46 13.43 8.38 -19.34
C LEU A 46 13.23 6.88 -19.57
N VAL A 47 11.97 6.45 -19.79
CA VAL A 47 11.66 5.06 -20.10
C VAL A 47 12.22 4.68 -21.47
N GLN A 48 12.05 5.53 -22.49
CA GLN A 48 12.57 5.26 -23.84
C GLN A 48 14.09 5.17 -23.86
N ASP A 49 14.78 6.05 -23.15
CA ASP A 49 16.24 5.98 -22.99
C ASP A 49 16.67 4.66 -22.30
N ALA A 50 15.94 4.22 -21.27
CA ALA A 50 16.23 2.96 -20.59
C ALA A 50 16.06 1.75 -21.52
N ILE A 51 14.94 1.64 -22.24
CA ILE A 51 14.62 0.47 -23.07
C ILE A 51 15.49 0.38 -24.34
N PHE A 52 15.96 1.50 -24.91
CA PHE A 52 16.81 1.50 -26.11
C PHE A 52 18.32 1.46 -25.80
N SER A 53 18.73 1.60 -24.54
CA SER A 53 20.15 1.56 -24.13
C SER A 53 20.78 0.16 -24.13
N ARG A 54 19.99 -0.91 -24.26
CA ARG A 54 20.46 -2.31 -24.21
C ARG A 54 19.81 -3.15 -25.31
N SER A 55 20.53 -4.17 -25.78
CA SER A 55 19.98 -5.20 -26.66
C SER A 55 18.79 -5.91 -26.02
N GLN A 56 17.83 -6.40 -26.80
CA GLN A 56 16.66 -7.19 -26.35
C GLN A 56 17.02 -8.27 -25.32
N LYS A 57 18.09 -9.04 -25.54
CA LYS A 57 18.54 -10.09 -24.61
C LYS A 57 18.99 -9.58 -23.23
N SER A 58 19.53 -8.36 -23.17
CA SER A 58 20.12 -7.79 -21.95
C SER A 58 19.21 -6.79 -21.24
N MET A 59 18.14 -6.32 -21.91
CA MET A 59 17.26 -5.31 -21.34
C MET A 59 16.41 -5.82 -20.18
N GLN A 60 16.15 -7.12 -20.16
CA GLN A 60 15.46 -7.81 -19.08
C GLN A 60 16.19 -7.64 -17.73
N ARG A 61 17.46 -7.23 -17.77
CA ARG A 61 18.28 -6.88 -16.62
C ARG A 61 18.21 -5.39 -16.28
N THR A 62 17.20 -4.71 -16.77
CA THR A 62 16.87 -3.32 -16.47
C THR A 62 15.45 -3.28 -15.96
N GLY A 63 15.21 -2.53 -14.90
CA GLY A 63 13.87 -2.28 -14.37
C GLY A 63 13.70 -0.82 -14.00
N ILE A 64 12.47 -0.43 -13.75
CA ILE A 64 12.12 0.91 -13.31
C ILE A 64 11.34 0.83 -12.00
N PHE A 65 11.71 1.64 -11.03
CA PHE A 65 10.95 1.82 -9.79
C PHE A 65 10.41 3.25 -9.75
N ILE A 66 9.13 3.41 -9.42
CA ILE A 66 8.47 4.71 -9.29
C ILE A 66 8.19 4.94 -7.80
N GLY A 67 8.97 5.85 -7.21
CA GLY A 67 8.75 6.34 -5.86
C GLY A 67 7.91 7.62 -5.86
N GLY A 68 8.08 8.43 -4.81
CA GLY A 68 7.32 9.68 -4.63
C GLY A 68 6.41 9.62 -3.41
N ARG A 69 5.52 10.60 -3.28
CA ARG A 69 4.59 10.70 -2.13
C ARG A 69 3.12 10.68 -2.51
N ASP A 70 2.81 10.99 -3.77
CA ASP A 70 1.45 11.09 -4.26
C ASP A 70 1.10 9.83 -5.06
N THR A 71 0.03 9.16 -4.65
CA THR A 71 -0.45 7.89 -5.22
C THR A 71 -0.94 8.06 -6.64
N LYS A 72 -1.71 9.13 -6.91
CA LYS A 72 -2.25 9.40 -8.24
C LYS A 72 -1.10 9.68 -9.21
N GLN A 73 -0.17 10.54 -8.81
CA GLN A 73 1.00 10.85 -9.61
C GLN A 73 1.84 9.60 -9.89
N ALA A 74 2.08 8.74 -8.89
CA ALA A 74 2.82 7.49 -9.10
C ALA A 74 2.09 6.54 -10.06
N MET A 75 0.77 6.41 -9.96
CA MET A 75 -0.04 5.60 -10.89
C MET A 75 -0.07 6.18 -12.30
N ASP A 76 -0.16 7.51 -12.45
CA ASP A 76 -0.09 8.19 -13.75
C ASP A 76 1.29 8.00 -14.40
N MET A 77 2.37 8.08 -13.61
CA MET A 77 3.73 7.78 -14.06
C MET A 77 3.86 6.30 -14.48
N LEU A 78 3.26 5.36 -13.74
CA LEU A 78 3.24 3.94 -14.12
C LEU A 78 2.49 3.70 -15.44
N LYS A 79 1.32 4.31 -15.60
CA LYS A 79 0.54 4.30 -16.86
C LYS A 79 1.37 4.90 -18.01
N SER A 80 2.03 6.02 -17.80
CA SER A 80 2.90 6.68 -18.78
C SER A 80 4.09 5.79 -19.17
N ALA A 81 4.74 5.15 -18.19
CA ALA A 81 5.84 4.22 -18.44
C ALA A 81 5.38 3.01 -19.27
N LYS A 82 4.21 2.44 -18.97
CA LYS A 82 3.62 1.36 -19.76
C LYS A 82 3.37 1.78 -21.22
N HIS A 83 2.82 2.97 -21.45
CA HIS A 83 2.59 3.49 -22.80
C HIS A 83 3.88 3.88 -23.56
N ALA A 84 4.99 4.10 -22.85
CA ALA A 84 6.27 4.46 -23.46
C ALA A 84 7.06 3.25 -24.00
N MET A 85 6.64 2.02 -23.65
CA MET A 85 7.26 0.78 -24.13
C MET A 85 7.08 0.58 -25.64
N VAL A 86 8.05 -0.07 -26.29
CA VAL A 86 8.02 -0.33 -27.74
C VAL A 86 8.44 -1.76 -28.01
N PRO A 87 7.52 -2.72 -28.25
CA PRO A 87 7.89 -4.11 -28.46
C PRO A 87 8.94 -4.31 -29.57
N PRO A 88 9.94 -5.19 -29.39
CA PRO A 88 10.15 -6.07 -28.23
C PRO A 88 10.97 -5.41 -27.09
N PHE A 89 11.11 -4.08 -27.10
CA PHE A 89 11.85 -3.31 -26.11
C PHE A 89 10.97 -2.90 -24.93
N GLU A 90 10.94 -3.75 -23.91
CA GLU A 90 10.13 -3.53 -22.70
C GLU A 90 10.87 -3.94 -21.43
N VAL A 91 10.55 -3.29 -20.31
CA VAL A 91 11.12 -3.58 -18.98
C VAL A 91 10.04 -3.57 -17.92
N SER A 92 10.26 -4.30 -16.82
CA SER A 92 9.34 -4.28 -15.68
C SER A 92 9.40 -2.94 -14.93
N VAL A 93 8.25 -2.48 -14.46
CA VAL A 93 8.08 -1.24 -13.71
C VAL A 93 7.32 -1.53 -12.41
N PHE A 94 7.79 -0.99 -11.28
CA PHE A 94 7.12 -1.13 -9.98
C PHE A 94 6.90 0.24 -9.34
N ALA A 95 5.65 0.59 -9.03
CA ALA A 95 5.31 1.80 -8.28
C ALA A 95 5.05 1.47 -6.81
N ASP A 96 5.70 2.20 -5.89
CA ASP A 96 5.44 2.12 -4.45
C ASP A 96 5.75 3.45 -3.75
N PRO A 97 4.90 4.48 -3.93
CA PRO A 97 5.17 5.82 -3.43
C PRO A 97 5.30 5.83 -1.90
N SER A 98 6.51 6.09 -1.40
CA SER A 98 6.84 6.09 0.03
C SER A 98 6.50 4.77 0.74
N GLY A 99 6.51 3.64 0.03
CA GLY A 99 6.14 2.34 0.59
C GLY A 99 4.64 2.18 0.85
N ALA A 100 3.80 3.08 0.34
CA ALA A 100 2.39 3.12 0.71
C ALA A 100 1.60 1.91 0.19
N PHE A 101 1.92 1.43 -1.02
CA PHE A 101 1.19 0.34 -1.65
C PHE A 101 1.50 -0.98 -0.95
N THR A 102 2.77 -1.24 -0.67
CA THR A 102 3.18 -2.45 0.05
C THR A 102 2.76 -2.42 1.52
N THR A 103 2.71 -1.25 2.16
CA THR A 103 2.16 -1.10 3.51
C THR A 103 0.66 -1.37 3.56
N ALA A 104 -0.11 -0.79 2.63
CA ALA A 104 -1.54 -1.04 2.53
C ALA A 104 -1.84 -2.52 2.26
N ALA A 105 -1.12 -3.13 1.32
CA ALA A 105 -1.21 -4.56 1.03
C ALA A 105 -0.94 -5.42 2.26
N GLY A 106 0.18 -5.18 2.96
CA GLY A 106 0.54 -5.92 4.17
C GLY A 106 -0.51 -5.76 5.28
N MET A 107 -1.04 -4.54 5.48
CA MET A 107 -2.06 -4.25 6.47
C MET A 107 -3.35 -5.01 6.18
N VAL A 108 -3.89 -4.89 4.96
CA VAL A 108 -5.15 -5.53 4.59
C VAL A 108 -5.02 -7.06 4.63
N ALA A 109 -3.88 -7.61 4.20
CA ALA A 109 -3.65 -9.05 4.28
C ALA A 109 -3.59 -9.55 5.74
N CYS A 110 -2.94 -8.82 6.64
CA CYS A 110 -2.94 -9.16 8.07
C CYS A 110 -4.34 -9.12 8.68
N VAL A 111 -5.13 -8.11 8.31
CA VAL A 111 -6.52 -7.99 8.76
C VAL A 111 -7.36 -9.15 8.26
N GLU A 112 -7.22 -9.52 6.99
CA GLU A 112 -7.92 -10.66 6.41
C GLU A 112 -7.58 -11.97 7.12
N ARG A 113 -6.32 -12.18 7.50
CA ARG A 113 -5.91 -13.30 8.34
C ARG A 113 -6.66 -13.32 9.67
N GLU A 114 -6.68 -12.21 10.40
CA GLU A 114 -7.36 -12.16 11.70
C GLU A 114 -8.87 -12.35 11.59
N LEU A 115 -9.51 -11.81 10.55
CA LEU A 115 -10.93 -12.06 10.28
C LEU A 115 -11.21 -13.55 10.09
N LYS A 116 -10.36 -14.24 9.33
CA LYS A 116 -10.47 -15.68 9.11
C LYS A 116 -10.22 -16.46 10.40
N ASP A 117 -9.09 -16.23 11.04
CA ASP A 117 -8.59 -17.07 12.13
C ASP A 117 -9.32 -16.84 13.46
N LYS A 118 -9.77 -15.60 13.72
CA LYS A 118 -10.42 -15.23 14.99
C LYS A 118 -11.93 -15.11 14.90
N PHE A 119 -12.46 -14.79 13.71
CA PHE A 119 -13.88 -14.48 13.53
C PHE A 119 -14.58 -15.33 12.46
N ASN A 120 -13.86 -16.26 11.81
CA ASN A 120 -14.39 -17.13 10.76
C ASN A 120 -15.19 -16.35 9.68
N THR A 121 -14.63 -15.22 9.23
CA THR A 121 -15.26 -14.32 8.26
C THR A 121 -14.22 -13.72 7.29
N THR A 122 -14.69 -12.95 6.32
CA THR A 122 -13.88 -12.28 5.31
C THR A 122 -14.16 -10.76 5.33
N LEU A 123 -13.48 -10.02 4.45
CA LEU A 123 -13.74 -8.59 4.22
C LEU A 123 -15.11 -8.32 3.59
N GLU A 124 -15.70 -9.30 2.91
CA GLU A 124 -16.96 -9.13 2.18
C GLU A 124 -18.10 -8.70 3.12
N GLY A 125 -18.77 -7.61 2.74
CA GLY A 125 -19.86 -6.99 3.47
C GLY A 125 -19.48 -6.34 4.81
N LYS A 126 -18.18 -6.26 5.16
CA LYS A 126 -17.72 -5.62 6.39
C LYS A 126 -17.66 -4.12 6.26
N ASN A 127 -18.02 -3.41 7.33
CA ASN A 127 -17.90 -1.97 7.41
C ASN A 127 -16.50 -1.59 7.91
N ILE A 128 -15.78 -0.79 7.11
CA ILE A 128 -14.40 -0.40 7.37
C ILE A 128 -14.29 1.11 7.50
N LEU A 129 -13.67 1.57 8.59
CA LEU A 129 -13.27 2.96 8.76
C LEU A 129 -11.77 3.12 8.56
N ALA A 130 -11.38 3.84 7.51
CA ALA A 130 -9.99 4.25 7.29
C ALA A 130 -9.75 5.64 7.91
N LEU A 131 -9.28 5.65 9.16
CA LEU A 131 -8.97 6.85 9.92
C LEU A 131 -7.65 7.47 9.46
N GLY A 132 -7.63 8.78 9.25
CA GLY A 132 -6.51 9.44 8.57
C GLY A 132 -6.39 9.00 7.10
N GLY A 133 -7.43 8.37 6.54
CA GLY A 133 -7.38 7.61 5.29
C GLY A 133 -7.12 8.42 4.02
N THR A 134 -7.08 9.76 4.12
CA THR A 134 -6.76 10.63 2.98
C THR A 134 -5.31 10.53 2.51
N GLY A 135 -4.43 9.89 3.29
CA GLY A 135 -3.03 9.66 2.94
C GLY A 135 -2.82 8.43 2.03
N PRO A 136 -1.63 8.28 1.44
CA PRO A 136 -1.32 7.21 0.48
C PRO A 136 -1.67 5.79 0.92
N VAL A 137 -1.34 5.43 2.17
CA VAL A 137 -1.61 4.10 2.72
C VAL A 137 -3.12 3.86 2.85
N GLY A 138 -3.84 4.83 3.41
CA GLY A 138 -5.29 4.75 3.57
C GLY A 138 -6.04 4.64 2.25
N GLN A 139 -5.62 5.39 1.25
CA GLN A 139 -6.18 5.32 -0.11
C GLN A 139 -6.05 3.92 -0.72
N ALA A 140 -4.83 3.37 -0.74
CA ALA A 140 -4.58 2.03 -1.29
C ALA A 140 -5.32 0.95 -0.49
N ALA A 141 -5.30 1.03 0.85
CA ALA A 141 -6.01 0.08 1.70
C ALA A 141 -7.53 0.12 1.50
N ALA A 142 -8.09 1.30 1.28
CA ALA A 142 -9.50 1.49 0.99
C ALA A 142 -9.89 0.84 -0.34
N VAL A 143 -9.11 1.06 -1.41
CA VAL A 143 -9.36 0.44 -2.72
C VAL A 143 -9.25 -1.08 -2.64
N ILE A 144 -8.18 -1.61 -2.03
CA ILE A 144 -7.98 -3.05 -1.87
C ILE A 144 -9.18 -3.68 -1.14
N SER A 145 -9.60 -3.07 -0.02
CA SER A 145 -10.69 -3.62 0.78
C SER A 145 -12.05 -3.51 0.09
N ALA A 146 -12.31 -2.41 -0.61
CA ALA A 146 -13.54 -2.23 -1.38
C ALA A 146 -13.62 -3.20 -2.56
N LYS A 147 -12.50 -3.48 -3.27
CA LYS A 147 -12.43 -4.53 -4.30
C LYS A 147 -12.64 -5.94 -3.72
N ALA A 148 -12.35 -6.14 -2.43
CA ALA A 148 -12.68 -7.35 -1.69
C ALA A 148 -14.14 -7.39 -1.16
N GLY A 149 -15.00 -6.45 -1.57
CA GLY A 149 -16.42 -6.43 -1.22
C GLY A 149 -16.76 -5.76 0.10
N ALA A 150 -15.83 -5.02 0.73
CA ALA A 150 -16.10 -4.28 1.96
C ALA A 150 -16.80 -2.93 1.70
N ASN A 151 -17.56 -2.46 2.68
CA ASN A 151 -18.14 -1.11 2.69
C ASN A 151 -17.12 -0.17 3.35
N VAL A 152 -16.42 0.64 2.57
CA VAL A 152 -15.30 1.44 3.08
C VAL A 152 -15.65 2.92 3.18
N THR A 153 -15.33 3.52 4.33
CA THR A 153 -15.40 4.96 4.56
C THR A 153 -14.02 5.51 4.92
N ILE A 154 -13.52 6.43 4.10
CA ILE A 154 -12.33 7.23 4.38
C ILE A 154 -12.71 8.39 5.28
N VAL A 155 -12.08 8.46 6.45
CA VAL A 155 -12.28 9.54 7.42
C VAL A 155 -11.12 10.51 7.37
N GLY A 156 -11.44 11.80 7.25
CA GLY A 156 -10.46 12.87 7.25
C GLY A 156 -10.89 14.07 8.09
N ARG A 157 -9.92 14.92 8.45
CA ARG A 157 -10.18 16.17 9.22
C ARG A 157 -11.11 17.15 8.51
N GLN A 158 -11.13 17.13 7.17
CA GLN A 158 -11.96 17.97 6.33
C GLN A 158 -12.83 17.07 5.47
N LEU A 159 -14.16 17.21 5.59
CA LEU A 159 -15.13 16.38 4.87
C LEU A 159 -14.91 16.42 3.36
N GLU A 160 -14.82 17.62 2.79
CA GLU A 160 -14.62 17.83 1.34
C GLU A 160 -13.38 17.10 0.82
N LYS A 161 -12.28 17.16 1.58
CA LYS A 161 -11.05 16.43 1.21
C LYS A 161 -11.25 14.92 1.28
N ALA A 162 -11.92 14.42 2.32
CA ALA A 162 -12.19 12.99 2.45
C ALA A 162 -13.08 12.49 1.31
N GLN A 163 -14.14 13.22 0.97
CA GLN A 163 -15.03 12.91 -0.15
C GLN A 163 -14.30 12.95 -1.49
N HIS A 164 -13.49 13.99 -1.74
CA HIS A 164 -12.71 14.08 -2.96
C HIS A 164 -11.74 12.90 -3.13
N ILE A 165 -11.05 12.51 -2.05
CA ILE A 165 -10.13 11.36 -2.10
C ILE A 165 -10.89 10.04 -2.26
N ALA A 166 -12.04 9.88 -1.61
CA ALA A 166 -12.89 8.69 -1.78
C ALA A 166 -13.40 8.54 -3.22
N GLU A 167 -13.83 9.65 -3.84
CA GLU A 167 -14.24 9.70 -5.25
C GLU A 167 -13.06 9.37 -6.19
N MET A 168 -11.89 9.95 -5.94
CA MET A 168 -10.67 9.65 -6.71
C MET A 168 -10.31 8.17 -6.60
N CYS A 169 -10.33 7.59 -5.40
CA CYS A 169 -10.06 6.17 -5.20
C CYS A 169 -11.08 5.28 -5.93
N THR A 170 -12.36 5.65 -5.89
CA THR A 170 -13.45 4.96 -6.59
C THR A 170 -13.25 4.96 -8.11
N THR A 171 -12.91 6.12 -8.67
CA THR A 171 -12.83 6.32 -10.12
C THR A 171 -11.50 5.88 -10.72
N GLU A 172 -10.37 6.36 -10.18
CA GLU A 172 -9.04 6.20 -10.78
C GLU A 172 -8.36 4.87 -10.45
N PHE A 173 -8.64 4.31 -9.26
CA PHE A 173 -8.02 3.08 -8.75
C PHE A 173 -9.00 1.91 -8.67
N GLY A 174 -10.28 2.23 -8.48
CA GLY A 174 -11.40 1.31 -8.47
C GLY A 174 -12.01 1.02 -9.84
N ASP A 175 -11.57 1.72 -10.89
CA ASP A 175 -12.13 1.67 -12.25
C ASP A 175 -13.66 1.87 -12.29
N GLY A 176 -14.22 2.59 -11.31
CA GLY A 176 -15.67 2.79 -11.15
C GLY A 176 -16.47 1.54 -10.76
N GLN A 177 -15.80 0.45 -10.36
CA GLN A 177 -16.44 -0.83 -10.01
C GLN A 177 -16.69 -1.00 -8.50
N ILE A 178 -16.18 -0.07 -7.69
CA ILE A 178 -16.32 -0.04 -6.24
C ILE A 178 -16.90 1.31 -5.82
N THR A 179 -17.36 1.42 -4.58
CA THR A 179 -17.78 2.70 -3.99
C THR A 179 -17.09 2.88 -2.65
N ILE A 180 -16.37 3.99 -2.48
CA ILE A 180 -15.77 4.40 -1.21
C ILE A 180 -16.46 5.70 -0.77
N GLN A 181 -16.83 5.77 0.50
CA GLN A 181 -17.42 6.97 1.09
C GLN A 181 -16.36 7.85 1.74
N GLY A 182 -16.63 9.15 1.83
CA GLY A 182 -15.82 10.10 2.59
C GLY A 182 -16.62 10.67 3.76
N ALA A 183 -16.03 10.71 4.96
CA ALA A 183 -16.65 11.25 6.17
C ALA A 183 -15.71 12.18 6.96
N ALA A 184 -16.28 13.00 7.83
CA ALA A 184 -15.52 13.89 8.70
C ALA A 184 -15.05 13.16 9.96
N ASP A 185 -13.91 13.61 10.51
CA ASP A 185 -13.41 13.09 11.79
C ASP A 185 -14.40 13.27 12.95
N ALA A 186 -15.26 14.30 12.87
CA ALA A 186 -16.32 14.55 13.85
C ALA A 186 -17.38 13.44 13.89
N ASP A 187 -17.55 12.68 12.81
CA ASP A 187 -18.59 11.64 12.67
C ASP A 187 -18.13 10.28 13.24
N LYS A 188 -16.87 10.16 13.67
CA LYS A 188 -16.28 8.88 14.13
C LYS A 188 -17.09 8.21 15.23
N GLY A 189 -17.64 8.98 16.18
CA GLY A 189 -18.41 8.43 17.30
C GLY A 189 -19.69 7.70 16.88
N GLU A 190 -20.33 8.16 15.80
CA GLU A 190 -21.50 7.49 15.22
C GLU A 190 -21.07 6.31 14.34
N LEU A 191 -20.08 6.54 13.47
CA LEU A 191 -19.62 5.53 12.52
C LEU A 191 -19.07 4.27 13.22
N ILE A 192 -18.34 4.45 14.33
CA ILE A 192 -17.73 3.33 15.05
C ILE A 192 -18.76 2.33 15.61
N GLN A 193 -20.01 2.75 15.83
CA GLN A 193 -21.09 1.88 16.33
C GLN A 193 -21.38 0.70 15.39
N ASN A 194 -21.18 0.90 14.08
CA ASN A 194 -21.47 -0.08 13.04
C ASN A 194 -20.21 -0.55 12.31
N THR A 195 -19.03 -0.42 12.91
CA THR A 195 -17.74 -0.71 12.27
C THR A 195 -17.20 -2.07 12.67
N ASP A 196 -16.91 -2.92 11.68
CA ASP A 196 -16.26 -4.21 11.88
C ASP A 196 -14.74 -4.07 11.95
N ILE A 197 -14.17 -3.14 11.19
CA ILE A 197 -12.72 -3.02 10.99
C ILE A 197 -12.29 -1.55 10.99
N VAL A 198 -11.20 -1.25 11.68
CA VAL A 198 -10.56 0.09 11.65
C VAL A 198 -9.16 0.00 11.06
N TYR A 199 -8.84 0.91 10.15
CA TYR A 199 -7.46 1.19 9.73
C TYR A 199 -7.04 2.56 10.25
N ALA A 200 -6.06 2.63 11.15
CA ALA A 200 -5.39 3.86 11.52
C ALA A 200 -4.20 4.10 10.58
N THR A 201 -4.34 5.09 9.71
CA THR A 201 -3.38 5.41 8.63
C THR A 201 -2.94 6.87 8.66
N ALA A 202 -3.07 7.52 9.82
CA ALA A 202 -2.63 8.88 10.03
C ALA A 202 -1.10 9.02 10.06
N ALA A 203 -0.66 10.27 10.14
CA ALA A 203 0.76 10.59 10.28
C ALA A 203 1.33 9.98 11.57
N ALA A 204 2.64 9.75 11.57
CA ALA A 204 3.37 9.22 12.71
C ALA A 204 3.15 10.06 13.98
N GLY A 205 2.93 9.39 15.12
CA GLY A 205 2.71 10.04 16.42
C GLY A 205 1.36 10.73 16.59
N ILE A 206 0.37 10.41 15.74
CA ILE A 206 -0.99 10.96 15.83
C ILE A 206 -1.96 9.85 16.23
N GLU A 207 -2.54 9.96 17.42
CA GLU A 207 -3.67 9.14 17.84
C GLU A 207 -4.94 9.57 17.06
N VAL A 208 -5.66 8.60 16.50
CA VAL A 208 -6.90 8.81 15.74
C VAL A 208 -8.12 8.10 16.30
N LEU A 209 -7.92 7.11 17.17
CA LEU A 209 -8.99 6.39 17.87
C LEU A 209 -8.66 6.30 19.37
N SER A 210 -9.37 7.09 20.18
CA SER A 210 -9.16 7.15 21.63
C SER A 210 -9.70 5.89 22.34
N ALA A 211 -9.33 5.71 23.60
CA ALA A 211 -9.80 4.60 24.43
C ALA A 211 -11.33 4.58 24.57
N GLU A 212 -11.96 5.75 24.67
CA GLU A 212 -13.42 5.87 24.75
C GLU A 212 -14.09 5.39 23.46
N LEU A 213 -13.52 5.73 22.29
CA LEU A 213 -14.06 5.29 21.01
C LEU A 213 -13.86 3.79 20.81
N VAL A 214 -12.70 3.25 21.18
CA VAL A 214 -12.45 1.78 21.19
C VAL A 214 -13.47 1.05 22.07
N ALA A 215 -13.71 1.55 23.28
CA ALA A 215 -14.68 0.95 24.20
C ALA A 215 -16.13 1.05 23.70
N SER A 216 -16.44 2.10 22.92
CA SER A 216 -17.75 2.35 22.32
C SER A 216 -18.02 1.59 21.02
N ALA A 217 -17.12 0.71 20.57
CA ALA A 217 -17.22 -0.01 19.30
C ALA A 217 -17.79 -1.44 19.51
N PRO A 218 -19.13 -1.65 19.51
CA PRO A 218 -19.73 -2.89 20.00
C PRO A 218 -19.48 -4.12 19.11
N ILE A 219 -19.17 -3.90 17.82
CA ILE A 219 -19.03 -4.99 16.84
C ILE A 219 -17.64 -5.06 16.19
N LEU A 220 -16.69 -4.26 16.67
CA LEU A 220 -15.33 -4.20 16.13
C LEU A 220 -14.65 -5.57 16.25
N LYS A 221 -14.06 -6.03 15.15
CA LYS A 221 -13.37 -7.33 15.06
C LYS A 221 -11.87 -7.15 15.01
N VAL A 222 -11.40 -6.32 14.07
CA VAL A 222 -9.98 -6.11 13.87
C VAL A 222 -9.68 -4.62 13.75
N ALA A 223 -8.67 -4.15 14.46
CA ALA A 223 -8.11 -2.82 14.21
C ALA A 223 -6.64 -2.95 13.80
N ALA A 224 -6.23 -2.20 12.79
CA ALA A 224 -4.86 -2.18 12.31
C ALA A 224 -4.30 -0.77 12.37
N ASP A 225 -3.06 -0.64 12.85
CA ASP A 225 -2.38 0.63 13.04
C ASP A 225 -1.00 0.60 12.38
N VAL A 226 -0.78 1.48 11.41
CA VAL A 226 0.51 1.60 10.71
C VAL A 226 1.50 2.51 11.43
N ASN A 227 1.08 3.15 12.52
CA ASN A 227 1.92 4.06 13.28
C ASN A 227 2.90 3.29 14.20
N ALA A 228 4.20 3.39 13.90
CA ALA A 228 5.26 2.84 14.74
C ALA A 228 5.82 3.86 15.75
N VAL A 229 5.34 5.11 15.73
CA VAL A 229 5.86 6.21 16.55
C VAL A 229 4.85 6.57 17.65
N PRO A 230 5.22 6.50 18.94
CA PRO A 230 4.33 6.88 20.03
C PRO A 230 3.84 8.34 19.97
N PRO A 231 2.59 8.63 20.40
CA PRO A 231 1.57 7.65 20.79
C PRO A 231 1.07 6.85 19.58
N SER A 232 0.58 5.62 19.82
CA SER A 232 -0.07 4.81 18.79
C SER A 232 -1.25 5.56 18.15
N GLY A 233 -1.59 5.19 16.92
CA GLY A 233 -2.79 5.66 16.24
C GLY A 233 -4.09 5.19 16.91
N ILE A 234 -4.07 4.02 17.55
CA ILE A 234 -5.22 3.45 18.26
C ILE A 234 -4.84 3.19 19.72
N ALA A 235 -5.62 3.73 20.65
CA ALA A 235 -5.44 3.46 22.08
C ALA A 235 -5.58 1.95 22.37
N GLY A 236 -4.68 1.41 23.20
CA GLY A 236 -4.67 -0.01 23.55
C GLY A 236 -4.12 -0.95 22.47
N LEU A 237 -3.56 -0.41 21.38
CA LEU A 237 -2.92 -1.17 20.30
C LEU A 237 -1.48 -0.67 20.11
N ASP A 238 -0.50 -1.50 20.49
CA ASP A 238 0.93 -1.18 20.31
C ASP A 238 1.50 -1.71 18.98
N ALA A 239 2.68 -1.24 18.62
CA ALA A 239 3.32 -1.61 17.35
C ALA A 239 3.63 -3.11 17.19
N PHE A 240 3.65 -3.90 18.28
CA PHE A 240 3.94 -5.33 18.30
C PHE A 240 2.68 -6.21 18.26
N HIS A 241 1.49 -5.63 18.35
CA HIS A 241 0.24 -6.37 18.23
C HIS A 241 0.21 -7.19 16.93
N ASN A 242 -0.17 -8.46 17.04
CA ASN A 242 -0.21 -9.38 15.92
C ASN A 242 -1.34 -10.39 16.11
N GLY A 243 -2.58 -9.91 16.06
CA GLY A 243 -3.77 -10.72 16.36
C GLY A 243 -4.05 -10.89 17.86
N THR A 244 -3.48 -10.02 18.69
CA THR A 244 -3.69 -9.99 20.14
C THR A 244 -4.86 -9.08 20.51
N PRO A 245 -5.61 -9.35 21.61
CA PRO A 245 -6.73 -8.49 22.02
C PRO A 245 -6.33 -7.04 22.26
N ILE A 246 -7.19 -6.10 21.85
CA ILE A 246 -7.00 -4.66 22.07
C ILE A 246 -7.45 -4.30 23.50
N GLU A 247 -6.58 -3.64 24.26
CA GLU A 247 -6.92 -3.18 25.61
C GLU A 247 -8.09 -2.19 25.57
N GLY A 248 -9.08 -2.37 26.45
CA GLY A 248 -10.26 -1.51 26.52
C GLY A 248 -11.37 -1.81 25.49
N SER A 249 -11.15 -2.72 24.54
CA SER A 249 -12.20 -3.17 23.62
C SER A 249 -13.26 -4.00 24.36
N THR A 250 -14.53 -3.71 24.08
CA THR A 250 -15.69 -4.45 24.64
C THR A 250 -16.22 -5.52 23.69
N SER A 251 -15.81 -5.52 22.42
CA SER A 251 -16.28 -6.41 21.36
C SER A 251 -15.43 -7.69 21.19
N GLY A 252 -14.32 -7.80 21.92
CA GLY A 252 -13.32 -8.86 21.71
C GLY A 252 -12.41 -8.59 20.50
N ALA A 253 -12.25 -7.32 20.10
CA ALA A 253 -11.44 -6.97 18.95
C ALA A 253 -9.95 -7.33 19.14
N VAL A 254 -9.29 -7.72 18.05
CA VAL A 254 -7.85 -7.95 18.00
C VAL A 254 -7.12 -6.87 17.21
N GLY A 255 -5.89 -6.58 17.62
CA GLY A 255 -5.05 -5.55 17.03
C GLY A 255 -3.98 -6.12 16.11
N VAL A 256 -3.63 -5.37 15.06
CA VAL A 256 -2.43 -5.59 14.25
C VAL A 256 -1.63 -4.29 14.22
N GLY A 257 -0.45 -4.30 14.82
CA GLY A 257 0.43 -3.15 14.95
C GLY A 257 1.42 -3.01 13.79
N ALA A 258 2.08 -1.84 13.76
CA ALA A 258 2.92 -1.41 12.66
C ALA A 258 4.09 -2.36 12.34
N LEU A 259 4.65 -3.08 13.32
CA LEU A 259 5.75 -4.02 13.08
C LEU A 259 5.27 -5.34 12.47
N ALA A 260 4.10 -5.83 12.85
CA ALA A 260 3.49 -7.00 12.23
C ALA A 260 3.17 -6.71 10.75
N ILE A 261 2.56 -5.54 10.48
CA ILE A 261 2.29 -5.03 9.13
C ILE A 261 3.61 -4.83 8.37
N GLY A 262 4.59 -4.18 8.99
CA GLY A 262 5.90 -3.87 8.42
C GLY A 262 6.68 -5.09 7.97
N ASN A 263 6.56 -6.21 8.70
CA ASN A 263 7.17 -7.48 8.31
C ASN A 263 6.57 -8.04 7.01
N ILE A 264 5.24 -8.02 6.86
CA ILE A 264 4.59 -8.46 5.61
C ILE A 264 4.91 -7.49 4.47
N LYS A 265 4.87 -6.19 4.74
CA LYS A 265 5.27 -5.13 3.80
C LYS A 265 6.69 -5.34 3.25
N TYR A 266 7.65 -5.60 4.14
CA TYR A 266 9.04 -5.86 3.78
C TYR A 266 9.14 -7.04 2.81
N LYS A 267 8.51 -8.17 3.18
CA LYS A 267 8.53 -9.40 2.36
C LYS A 267 7.89 -9.15 1.00
N ALA A 268 6.73 -8.50 0.95
CA ALA A 268 6.02 -8.20 -0.29
C ALA A 268 6.85 -7.30 -1.22
N GLN A 269 7.43 -6.20 -0.70
CA GLN A 269 8.26 -5.31 -1.51
C GLN A 269 9.50 -6.03 -2.06
N ASN A 270 10.19 -6.81 -1.21
CA ASN A 270 11.37 -7.58 -1.63
C ASN A 270 11.02 -8.62 -2.70
N GLN A 271 9.91 -9.34 -2.55
CA GLN A 271 9.47 -10.35 -3.49
C GLN A 271 9.06 -9.74 -4.84
N LEU A 272 8.35 -8.61 -4.86
CA LEU A 272 8.02 -7.91 -6.11
C LEU A 272 9.28 -7.46 -6.86
N LEU A 273 10.28 -6.93 -6.14
CA LEU A 273 11.56 -6.54 -6.72
C LEU A 273 12.35 -7.73 -7.28
N LYS A 274 12.28 -8.90 -6.62
CA LYS A 274 12.84 -10.16 -7.12
C LYS A 274 12.09 -10.67 -8.35
N GLN A 275 10.76 -10.62 -8.34
CA GLN A 275 9.94 -11.03 -9.48
C GLN A 275 10.31 -10.23 -10.74
N MET A 276 10.66 -8.95 -10.64
CA MET A 276 11.14 -8.16 -11.78
C MET A 276 12.44 -8.73 -12.39
N ILE A 277 13.32 -9.33 -11.58
CA ILE A 277 14.56 -10.00 -12.00
C ILE A 277 14.26 -11.41 -12.57
N GLU A 278 13.39 -12.17 -11.90
CA GLU A 278 13.07 -13.55 -12.25
C GLU A 278 12.25 -13.63 -13.56
N HIS A 279 11.35 -12.67 -13.79
CA HIS A 279 10.58 -12.56 -15.03
C HIS A 279 11.38 -11.99 -16.21
N THR A 280 12.72 -12.10 -16.16
CA THR A 280 13.58 -11.76 -17.28
C THR A 280 13.14 -12.49 -18.55
N SER A 281 12.72 -13.76 -18.49
CA SER A 281 12.35 -14.52 -19.70
C SER A 281 10.89 -14.36 -20.17
N GLY A 282 10.09 -13.47 -19.56
CA GLY A 282 8.65 -13.30 -19.81
C GLY A 282 8.23 -11.88 -20.23
N SER A 283 6.94 -11.58 -20.14
CA SER A 283 6.38 -10.25 -20.38
C SER A 283 6.73 -9.27 -19.25
N PRO A 284 6.98 -7.99 -19.55
CA PRO A 284 7.24 -6.97 -18.54
C PRO A 284 6.09 -6.88 -17.51
N GLN A 285 6.45 -6.70 -16.25
CA GLN A 285 5.49 -6.56 -15.15
C GLN A 285 5.24 -5.08 -14.85
N PHE A 286 4.00 -4.69 -14.54
CA PHE A 286 3.64 -3.32 -14.15
C PHE A 286 3.00 -3.36 -12.77
N LEU A 287 3.86 -3.40 -11.75
CA LEU A 287 3.50 -3.72 -10.38
C LEU A 287 3.02 -2.48 -9.62
N HIS A 288 1.98 -2.65 -8.81
CA HIS A 288 1.39 -1.64 -7.93
C HIS A 288 0.67 -2.32 -6.75
N PHE A 289 -0.22 -1.61 -6.05
CA PHE A 289 -0.87 -2.08 -4.82
C PHE A 289 -1.66 -3.40 -4.94
N GLU A 290 -2.22 -3.74 -6.11
CA GLU A 290 -2.96 -5.01 -6.28
C GLU A 290 -2.02 -6.21 -6.27
N HIS A 291 -0.97 -6.15 -7.08
CA HIS A 291 0.10 -7.14 -7.11
C HIS A 291 0.77 -7.25 -5.73
N ALA A 292 0.97 -6.13 -5.03
CA ALA A 292 1.50 -6.13 -3.67
C ALA A 292 0.57 -6.86 -2.69
N PHE A 293 -0.75 -6.72 -2.85
CA PHE A 293 -1.73 -7.40 -2.01
C PHE A 293 -1.76 -8.90 -2.27
N GLU A 294 -1.67 -9.34 -3.52
CA GLU A 294 -1.55 -10.76 -3.88
C GLU A 294 -0.33 -11.39 -3.21
N VAL A 295 0.85 -10.78 -3.37
CA VAL A 295 2.10 -11.26 -2.74
C VAL A 295 2.01 -11.22 -1.20
N ALA A 296 1.37 -10.19 -0.62
CA ALA A 296 1.18 -10.12 0.82
C ALA A 296 0.31 -11.29 1.35
N ARG A 297 -0.77 -11.64 0.63
CA ARG A 297 -1.61 -12.81 0.94
C ARG A 297 -0.83 -14.11 0.86
N GLU A 298 0.00 -14.29 -0.18
CA GLU A 298 0.85 -15.49 -0.33
C GLU A 298 1.81 -15.67 0.85
N HIS A 299 2.44 -14.58 1.32
CA HIS A 299 3.33 -14.62 2.48
C HIS A 299 2.62 -14.95 3.79
N ILE A 300 1.35 -14.56 3.93
CA ILE A 300 0.54 -14.93 5.08
C ILE A 300 0.17 -16.41 5.03
N ASN A 301 -0.30 -16.89 3.87
CA ASN A 301 -0.76 -18.28 3.71
C ASN A 301 0.39 -19.30 3.78
N SER A 302 1.62 -18.91 3.44
CA SER A 302 2.80 -19.77 3.53
C SER A 302 3.44 -19.82 4.92
N ALA A 303 3.02 -18.96 5.84
CA ALA A 303 3.53 -18.89 7.21
C ALA A 303 2.62 -19.57 8.25
N GLY A 304 1.44 -20.06 7.83
CA GLY A 304 0.51 -20.86 8.64
C GLY A 304 0.61 -22.34 8.31
#